data_AF-A0A7C9JVG2-F1
#
_entry.id   AF-A0A7C9JVG2-F1
#
_cell.length_a   1.000
_cell.length_b   1.000
_cell.length_c   1.000
_cell.angle_alpha   90.00
_cell.angle_beta   90.00
_cell.angle_gamma   90.00
#
_symmetry.space_group_name_H-M   'P 1'
#
loop_
_entity.id
_entity.type
_entity.pdbx_description
1 polymer ?
#
loop_
_entity_poly.entity_id
_entity_poly.type
_entity_poly.pdbx_seq_one_letter_code
_entity_poly.pdbx_strand_id
1 'polypeptide(L)' 'MEQLQPEKIELEIPTEFADMCAEIGLEPMHVLHGFIADLCHLRASPFVTNGSDERMMAEQYFSRTYGESFDCPY' A
#
# COMPACT_ATOMS: atom_id res chain seq x y z
N MET A 1 -19.59 4.54 13.61
CA MET A 1 -18.31 4.35 12.91
C MET A 1 -18.38 5.24 11.69
N GLU A 2 -17.57 6.29 11.66
CA GLU A 2 -17.50 7.20 10.51
C GLU A 2 -16.88 6.41 9.36
N GLN A 3 -17.62 6.25 8.25
CA GLN A 3 -17.10 5.59 7.06
C GLN A 3 -16.16 6.58 6.37
N LEU A 4 -14.84 6.34 6.44
CA LEU A 4 -13.87 7.08 5.66
C LEU A 4 -14.20 6.87 4.17
N GLN A 5 -14.58 7.94 3.49
CA GLN A 5 -14.79 7.89 2.05
C GLN A 5 -13.43 7.84 1.35
N PRO A 6 -13.23 6.95 0.37
CA PRO A 6 -11.96 6.88 -0.34
C PRO A 6 -11.72 8.16 -1.15
N GLU A 7 -10.55 8.78 -0.97
CA GLU A 7 -10.08 9.87 -1.82
C GLU A 7 -9.53 9.28 -3.13
N LYS A 8 -9.91 9.86 -4.27
CA LYS A 8 -9.39 9.45 -5.58
C LYS A 8 -8.23 10.36 -5.97
N ILE A 9 -7.06 9.78 -6.17
CA ILE A 9 -5.85 10.46 -6.62
C ILE A 9 -5.47 9.92 -8.01
N GLU A 10 -5.06 10.81 -8.92
CA GLU A 10 -4.44 10.44 -10.19
C GLU A 10 -2.92 10.57 -10.06
N LEU A 11 -2.20 9.51 -10.42
CA LEU A 11 -0.75 9.42 -10.28
C LEU A 11 -0.14 8.98 -11.61
N GLU A 12 0.83 9.75 -12.12
CA GLU A 12 1.66 9.30 -13.25
C GLU A 12 2.65 8.23 -12.77
N ILE A 13 2.73 7.13 -13.51
CA ILE A 13 3.60 6.00 -13.16
C ILE A 13 4.89 6.08 -13.98
N PRO A 14 6.08 6.11 -13.34
CA PRO A 14 7.35 6.02 -14.05
C PRO A 14 7.48 4.72 -14.84
N THR A 15 8.05 4.78 -16.04
CA THR A 15 8.22 3.62 -16.91
C THR A 15 9.02 2.52 -16.22
N GLU A 16 10.05 2.87 -15.44
CA GLU A 16 10.87 1.91 -14.72
C GLU A 16 10.07 1.09 -13.70
N PHE A 17 9.08 1.71 -13.03
CA PHE A 17 8.20 0.99 -12.10
C PHE A 17 7.20 0.12 -12.85
N ALA A 18 6.65 0.63 -13.96
CA ALA A 18 5.74 -0.14 -14.81
C ALA A 18 6.43 -1.39 -15.38
N ASP A 19 7.65 -1.25 -15.91
CA ASP A 19 8.44 -2.34 -16.46
C ASP A 19 8.75 -3.39 -15.38
N MET A 20 9.17 -2.96 -14.19
CA MET A 20 9.43 -3.87 -13.07
C MET A 20 8.18 -4.65 -12.64
N CYS A 21 7.00 -4.01 -12.66
CA CYS A 21 5.74 -4.72 -12.37
C CYS A 21 5.41 -5.73 -13.49
N ALA A 22 5.60 -5.33 -14.75
CA ALA A 22 5.32 -6.15 -15.92
C ALA A 22 6.22 -7.40 -16.00
N GLU A 23 7.47 -7.32 -15.55
CA GLU A 23 8.41 -8.45 -15.50
C GLU A 23 7.87 -9.65 -14.70
N ILE A 24 7.04 -9.40 -13.69
CA ILE A 24 6.39 -10.42 -12.85
C ILE A 24 4.88 -10.55 -13.12
N GLY A 25 4.38 -9.95 -14.21
CA GLY A 25 2.99 -10.05 -14.63
C GLY A 25 2.00 -9.27 -13.75
N LEU A 26 2.46 -8.20 -13.09
CA LEU A 26 1.63 -7.32 -12.27
C LEU A 26 1.41 -5.96 -12.94
N GLU A 27 0.26 -5.38 -12.65
CA GLU A 27 -0.02 -3.97 -12.94
C GLU A 27 0.47 -3.09 -11.78
N PRO A 28 0.99 -1.87 -12.03
CA PRO A 28 1.40 -0.93 -10.99
C PRO A 28 0.33 -0.71 -9.92
N MET A 29 -0.94 -0.65 -10.35
CA MET A 29 -2.07 -0.48 -9.44
C MET A 29 -2.17 -1.59 -8.39
N HIS A 30 -1.89 -2.85 -8.75
CA HIS A 30 -1.91 -3.96 -7.81
C HIS A 30 -0.83 -3.83 -6.74
N VAL A 31 0.38 -3.41 -7.13
CA VAL A 31 1.50 -3.22 -6.21
C VAL A 31 1.21 -2.06 -5.24
N LEU A 32 0.69 -0.95 -5.75
CA LEU A 32 0.30 0.21 -4.93
C LEU A 32 -0.83 -0.14 -3.96
N HIS A 33 -1.87 -0.85 -4.43
CA HIS A 33 -2.95 -1.33 -3.56
C HIS A 33 -2.46 -2.29 -2.49
N GLY A 34 -1.53 -3.19 -2.83
CA GLY A 34 -0.90 -4.10 -1.88
C GLY A 34 -0.16 -3.36 -0.78
N PHE A 35 0.70 -2.41 -1.15
CA PHE A 35 1.43 -1.58 -0.19
C PHE A 35 0.49 -0.79 0.73
N ILE A 36 -0.56 -0.16 0.18
CA ILE A 36 -1.58 0.55 0.97
C ILE A 36 -2.27 -0.42 1.95
N ALA A 37 -2.65 -1.61 1.47
CA ALA A 37 -3.32 -2.60 2.28
C ALA A 37 -2.42 -3.13 3.41
N ASP A 38 -1.13 -3.30 3.13
CA ASP A 38 -0.15 -3.76 4.12
C ASP A 38 0.13 -2.67 5.16
N LEU A 39 0.38 -1.44 4.74
CA LEU A 39 0.62 -0.32 5.65
C LEU A 39 -0.60 -0.02 6.53
N CYS A 40 -1.82 -0.12 5.99
CA CYS A 40 -3.05 0.17 6.70
C CYS A 40 -3.75 -1.07 7.29
N HIS A 41 -3.13 -2.25 7.24
CA HIS A 41 -3.65 -3.52 7.77
C HIS A 41 -5.03 -3.93 7.21
N LEU A 42 -5.33 -3.52 5.97
CA LEU A 42 -6.63 -3.76 5.35
C LEU A 42 -6.76 -5.22 4.91
N ARG A 43 -7.91 -5.83 5.18
CA ARG A 43 -8.19 -7.26 4.94
C ARG A 43 -9.38 -7.51 4.02
N ALA A 44 -9.90 -6.46 3.39
CA ALA A 44 -11.16 -6.52 2.65
C ALA A 44 -11.04 -5.78 1.31
N SER A 45 -11.64 -6.36 0.27
CA SER A 45 -11.67 -5.77 -1.06
C SER A 45 -12.12 -4.30 -1.02
N PRO A 46 -11.46 -3.38 -1.76
CA PRO A 46 -10.44 -3.65 -2.78
C PRO A 46 -8.99 -3.71 -2.26
N PHE A 47 -8.76 -3.52 -0.96
CA PHE A 47 -7.43 -3.47 -0.35
C PHE A 47 -7.22 -4.67 0.57
N VAL A 48 -6.47 -5.66 0.10
CA VAL A 48 -6.21 -6.90 0.83
C VAL A 48 -4.71 -7.01 1.06
N THR A 49 -4.31 -7.09 2.33
CA THR A 49 -2.93 -7.30 2.77
C THR A 49 -2.33 -8.56 2.15
N ASN A 50 -1.05 -8.50 1.79
CA ASN A 50 -0.29 -9.63 1.26
C ASN A 50 0.15 -10.62 2.34
N GLY A 51 0.23 -10.19 3.61
CA GLY A 51 0.66 -11.05 4.71
C GLY A 51 1.20 -10.28 5.91
N SER A 52 1.50 -11.00 7.00
CA SER A 52 2.03 -10.37 8.22
C SER A 52 3.40 -9.76 8.05
N ASP A 53 4.24 -10.40 7.25
CA ASP A 53 5.63 -9.96 7.06
C ASP A 53 5.64 -8.71 6.19
N GLU A 54 4.75 -8.63 5.19
CA GLU A 54 4.57 -7.47 4.34
C GLU A 54 4.04 -6.26 5.12
N ARG A 55 3.09 -6.46 6.06
CA ARG A 55 2.66 -5.38 6.98
C ARG A 55 3.83 -4.83 7.79
N MET A 56 4.60 -5.72 8.40
CA MET A 56 5.78 -5.32 9.18
C MET A 56 6.80 -4.57 8.32
N MET A 57 7.05 -5.03 7.10
CA MET A 57 8.00 -4.36 6.18
C MET A 57 7.48 -2.99 5.72
N ALA A 58 6.18 -2.87 5.42
CA ALA A 58 5.55 -1.60 5.04
C ALA A 58 5.63 -0.57 6.16
N GLU A 59 5.34 -0.96 7.41
CA GLU A 59 5.49 -0.12 8.60
C GLU A 59 6.94 0.32 8.81
N GLN A 60 7.90 -0.61 8.69
CA GLN A 60 9.32 -0.31 8.84
C GLN A 60 9.80 0.66 7.76
N TYR A 61 9.38 0.48 6.52
CA TYR A 61 9.70 1.39 5.43
C TYR A 61 9.12 2.79 5.70
N PHE A 62 7.83 2.86 6.05
CA PHE A 62 7.14 4.13 6.26
C PHE A 62 7.70 4.91 7.44
N SER A 63 7.87 4.26 8.60
CA SER A 63 8.41 4.88 9.82
C SER A 63 9.82 5.43 9.61
N ARG A 64 10.69 4.69 8.91
CA ARG A 64 12.06 5.12 8.61
C ARG A 64 12.14 6.28 7.63
N THR A 65 11.21 6.34 6.68
CA THR A 65 11.23 7.35 5.61
C THR A 65 10.55 8.65 6.03
N TYR A 66 9.48 8.57 6.83
CA TYR A 66 8.60 9.71 7.12
C TYR A 66 8.48 10.04 8.62
N GLY A 67 9.08 9.26 9.52
CA GLY A 67 9.05 9.48 10.98
C GLY A 67 7.83 8.86 11.68
N GLU A 68 7.94 8.59 12.98
CA GLU A 68 6.85 8.02 13.78
C GLU A 68 5.73 9.05 14.04
N SER A 69 4.57 8.83 13.43
CA SER A 69 3.28 9.03 14.11
C SER A 69 2.21 8.19 13.42
N PHE A 70 2.35 6.86 13.52
CA PHE A 70 1.25 5.94 13.23
C PHE A 70 0.66 5.46 14.56
N ASP A 71 -0.16 6.30 15.18
CA ASP A 71 -1.28 5.78 15.96
C ASP A 71 -2.32 5.32 14.92
N CYS A 72 -2.20 4.08 14.44
CA CYS A 72 -3.30 3.42 13.75
C CYS A 72 -4.14 2.74 14.84
N PRO A 73 -5.25 3.35 15.31
CA PRO A 73 -6.10 2.69 16.28
C PRO A 73 -6.82 1.56 15.53
N TYR A 74 -6.55 0.34 15.95
CA TYR A 74 -7.20 -0.89 15.51
C TYR A 74 -8.70 -0.74 15.19
#